data_AF-A0A9W6MAB7-F1
#
_entry.id   AF-A0A9W6MAB7-F1
#
_cell.length_a   1.000
_cell.length_b   1.000
_cell.length_c   1.000
_cell.angle_alpha   90.00
_cell.angle_beta   90.00
_cell.angle_gamma   90.00
#
_symmetry.space_group_name_H-M   'P 1'
#
loop_
_entity.id
_entity.type
_entity.pdbx_description
1 polymer ?
#
loop_
_entity_poly.entity_id
_entity_poly.type
_entity_poly.pdbx_seq_one_letter_code
_entity_poly.pdbx_strand_id
1 'polypeptide(L)'
;MLIPCFACESRFRPDEYFRACHDYNRGKDLVAWTCPRCGNQDELRVLPGELGFGYPRRGRFDVSDRVRVPGLRRQRQDLRLDISLDRKVWRVPSRLRQLAGAH
;
A
#
# COMPACT_ATOMS: atom_id res chain seq x y z
N MET A 1 16.01 -3.30 -7.75
CA MET A 1 14.71 -2.66 -8.08
C MET A 1 14.37 -1.63 -7.02
N LEU A 2 13.82 -0.49 -7.44
CA LEU A 2 13.38 0.58 -6.54
C LEU A 2 11.96 1.01 -6.91
N ILE A 3 11.17 1.37 -5.91
CA ILE A 3 9.78 1.83 -6.06
C ILE A 3 9.79 3.35 -5.91
N PRO A 4 9.25 4.11 -6.89
CA PRO A 4 9.25 5.56 -6.84
C PRO A 4 8.14 6.12 -5.94
N CYS A 5 8.38 7.31 -5.39
CA CYS A 5 7.33 8.27 -5.07
C CYS A 5 7.01 9.07 -6.34
N PHE A 6 5.75 9.11 -6.77
CA PHE A 6 5.37 9.89 -7.95
C PHE A 6 5.33 11.40 -7.70
N ALA A 7 5.31 11.85 -6.44
CA ALA A 7 5.30 13.27 -6.11
C ALA A 7 6.70 13.91 -6.03
N CYS A 8 7.71 13.19 -5.53
CA CYS A 8 9.05 13.73 -5.29
C CYS A 8 10.18 12.95 -5.97
N GLU A 9 9.82 11.98 -6.81
CA GLU A 9 10.72 11.14 -7.64
C GLU A 9 11.76 10.31 -6.86
N SER A 10 11.76 10.39 -5.53
CA SER A 10 12.63 9.60 -4.66
C SER A 10 12.31 8.12 -4.82
N ARG A 11 13.36 7.29 -4.78
CA ARG A 11 13.27 5.87 -5.09
C ARG A 11 13.68 5.04 -3.88
N PHE A 12 12.80 4.12 -3.49
CA PHE A 12 12.93 3.38 -2.24
C PHE A 12 13.19 1.90 -2.50
N ARG A 13 13.98 1.28 -1.61
CA ARG A 13 14.07 -0.19 -1.57
C ARG A 13 12.74 -0.76 -1.08
N PRO A 14 12.36 -1.99 -1.48
CA PRO A 14 11.11 -2.62 -1.02
C PRO A 14 10.94 -2.61 0.51
N ASP A 15 12.02 -2.84 1.25
CA ASP A 15 11.98 -2.84 2.71
C ASP A 15 11.56 -1.48 3.31
N GLU A 16 12.10 -0.39 2.77
CA GLU A 16 11.79 0.97 3.20
C GLU A 16 10.39 1.37 2.76
N TYR A 17 10.03 1.03 1.52
CA TYR A 17 8.73 1.34 0.94
C TYR A 17 7.59 0.65 1.72
N PHE A 18 7.69 -0.67 1.94
CA PHE A 18 6.63 -1.44 2.60
C PHE A 18 6.55 -1.23 4.11
N ARG A 19 7.63 -0.80 4.78
CA ARG A 19 7.55 -0.34 6.18
C ARG A 19 6.73 0.95 6.34
N ALA A 20 6.67 1.77 5.30
CA ALA A 20 5.90 3.01 5.29
C ALA A 20 4.42 2.80 4.87
N CYS A 21 4.01 1.56 4.61
CA CYS A 21 2.61 1.22 4.41
C CYS A 21 1.85 1.15 5.74
N HIS A 22 0.64 1.69 5.77
CA HIS A 22 -0.24 1.71 6.94
C HIS A 22 -1.72 1.63 6.52
N ASP A 23 -2.62 1.58 7.50
CA ASP A 23 -4.07 1.71 7.31
C ASP A 23 -4.65 0.86 6.19
N TYR A 24 -4.45 -0.46 6.24
CA TYR A 24 -5.05 -1.34 5.23
C TYR A 24 -6.58 -1.23 5.27
N ASN A 25 -7.17 -0.79 4.17
CA ASN A 25 -8.61 -0.70 3.98
C ASN A 25 -9.12 -2.04 3.43
N ARG A 26 -9.56 -2.93 4.33
CA ARG A 26 -10.10 -4.26 3.97
C ARG A 26 -11.27 -4.18 3.00
N GLY A 27 -12.15 -3.18 3.14
CA GLY A 27 -13.35 -3.03 2.32
C GLY A 27 -13.05 -2.67 0.86
N LYS A 28 -11.99 -1.89 0.62
CA LYS A 28 -11.57 -1.47 -0.72
C LYS A 28 -10.38 -2.26 -1.27
N ASP A 29 -9.74 -3.05 -0.41
CA ASP A 29 -8.50 -3.77 -0.71
C ASP A 29 -7.39 -2.81 -1.19
N LEU A 30 -7.19 -1.76 -0.39
CA LEU A 30 -6.21 -0.69 -0.60
C LEU A 30 -5.35 -0.52 0.64
N VAL A 31 -4.12 -0.07 0.44
CA VAL A 31 -3.15 0.23 1.49
C VAL A 31 -2.79 1.70 1.40
N ALA A 32 -2.78 2.40 2.53
CA ALA A 32 -2.23 3.75 2.56
C ALA A 32 -0.70 3.68 2.63
N TRP A 33 -0.04 4.65 2.03
CA TRP A 33 1.41 4.80 2.07
C TRP A 33 1.76 6.27 2.19
N THR A 34 2.67 6.59 3.12
CA THR A 34 3.21 7.95 3.27
C THR A 34 4.68 7.94 2.88
N CYS A 35 5.04 8.77 1.90
CA CYS A 35 6.41 8.89 1.43
C CYS A 35 7.36 9.30 2.58
N PRO A 36 8.37 8.49 2.94
CA PRO A 36 9.31 8.84 4.02
C PRO A 36 10.14 10.09 3.74
N ARG A 37 10.25 10.52 2.47
CA ARG A 37 11.07 11.65 2.06
C ARG A 37 10.31 12.97 2.01
N CYS A 38 9.09 12.99 1.47
CA CYS A 38 8.34 14.22 1.20
C CYS A 38 6.97 14.29 1.88
N GLY A 39 6.53 13.22 2.56
CA GLY A 39 5.21 13.17 3.21
C GLY A 39 4.01 13.01 2.27
N ASN A 40 4.22 12.82 0.95
CA ASN A 40 3.12 12.52 0.03
C ASN A 40 2.34 11.30 0.50
N GLN A 41 1.01 11.38 0.50
CA GLN A 41 0.13 10.29 0.86
C GLN A 41 -0.53 9.72 -0.39
N ASP A 42 -0.41 8.40 -0.58
CA ASP A 42 -1.06 7.66 -1.66
C ASP A 42 -1.89 6.51 -1.10
N GLU A 43 -2.94 6.13 -1.82
CA GLU A 43 -3.59 4.82 -1.69
C GLU A 43 -3.08 3.92 -2.84
N LEU A 44 -2.68 2.71 -2.51
CA LEU A 44 -2.12 1.76 -3.47
C LEU A 44 -2.78 0.39 -3.39
N ARG A 45 -2.77 -0.33 -4.50
CA ARG A 45 -3.21 -1.73 -4.59
C ARG A 45 -2.01 -2.64 -4.75
N VAL A 46 -1.84 -3.55 -3.79
CA VAL A 46 -0.84 -4.62 -3.89
C VAL A 46 -1.40 -5.71 -4.81
N LEU A 47 -0.69 -6.05 -5.87
CA LEU A 47 -1.05 -7.09 -6.84
C LEU A 47 0.08 -8.13 -6.91
N PRO A 48 -0.19 -9.37 -7.37
CA PRO A 48 0.87 -10.33 -7.62
C PRO A 48 1.90 -9.77 -8.62
N GLY A 49 3.13 -9.58 -8.14
CA GLY A 49 4.24 -9.06 -8.94
C GLY A 49 4.19 -7.56 -9.23
N GLU A 50 3.22 -6.80 -8.72
CA GLU A 50 2.98 -5.40 -9.12
C GLU A 50 2.42 -4.54 -7.98
N LEU A 51 2.74 -3.24 -8.00
CA LEU A 51 2.05 -2.21 -7.23
C LEU A 51 1.23 -1.35 -8.17
N GLY A 52 -0.08 -1.27 -7.92
CA GLY A 52 -1.00 -0.43 -8.66
C GLY A 52 -1.22 0.90 -7.95
N PHE A 53 -1.00 1.99 -8.69
CA PHE A 53 -1.26 3.36 -8.29
C PHE A 53 -2.47 3.88 -9.04
N GLY A 54 -3.24 4.74 -8.42
CA GLY A 54 -4.51 5.14 -8.98
C GLY A 54 -5.31 6.06 -8.09
N TYR A 55 -6.58 6.22 -8.45
CA TYR A 55 -7.48 7.13 -7.77
C TYR A 55 -8.89 6.54 -7.66
N PRO A 56 -9.68 6.97 -6.66
CA PRO A 56 -11.10 6.64 -6.60
C PRO A 56 -11.84 7.24 -7.81
N ARG A 57 -12.51 6.39 -8.58
CA ARG A 57 -13.34 6.76 -9.72
C ARG A 57 -14.65 6.00 -9.68
N ARG A 58 -15.78 6.71 -9.65
CA ARG A 58 -17.15 6.13 -9.64
C ARG A 58 -17.35 5.04 -8.57
N GLY A 59 -16.84 5.28 -7.36
CA GLY A 59 -16.98 4.36 -6.22
C GLY A 59 -16.04 3.15 -6.24
N ARG A 60 -15.14 3.03 -7.23
CA ARG A 60 -14.11 1.99 -7.31
C ARG A 60 -12.71 2.62 -7.37
N PHE A 61 -11.69 1.87 -6.99
CA PHE A 61 -10.31 2.29 -7.20
C PHE A 61 -9.86 1.86 -8.60
N ASP A 62 -9.55 2.85 -9.44
CA ASP A 62 -9.08 2.66 -10.82
C ASP A 62 -7.54 2.74 -10.82
N VAL A 63 -6.88 1.68 -11.27
CA VAL A 63 -5.40 1.61 -11.30
C VAL A 63 -4.94 2.21 -12.62
N SER A 64 -4.29 3.38 -12.57
CA SER A 64 -3.80 4.09 -13.75
C SER A 64 -2.34 3.82 -14.07
N ASP A 65 -1.52 3.53 -13.05
CA ASP A 65 -0.09 3.25 -13.22
C ASP A 65 0.31 2.00 -12.42
N ARG A 66 1.33 1.28 -12.89
CA ARG A 66 1.84 0.07 -12.27
C ARG A 66 3.34 0.06 -12.21
N VAL A 67 3.87 -0.25 -11.04
CA VAL A 67 5.28 -0.55 -10.85
C VAL A 67 5.45 -2.05 -10.72
N ARG A 68 6.28 -2.64 -11.58
CA ARG A 68 6.66 -4.05 -11.51
C ARG A 68 7.49 -4.30 -10.26
N VAL A 69 7.07 -5.27 -9.46
CA VAL A 69 7.76 -5.76 -8.26
C VAL A 69 7.80 -7.29 -8.33
N PRO A 70 8.68 -7.91 -9.13
CA PRO A 70 8.70 -9.36 -9.33
C PRO A 70 8.81 -10.12 -8.01
N GLY A 71 8.00 -11.16 -7.84
CA GLY A 71 7.94 -11.95 -6.60
C GLY A 71 7.06 -11.36 -5.50
N LEU A 72 6.50 -10.16 -5.69
CA LEU A 72 5.55 -9.55 -4.75
C LEU A 72 4.29 -10.40 -4.64
N ARG A 73 3.91 -10.69 -3.40
CA ARG A 73 2.70 -11.42 -3.05
C ARG A 73 1.96 -10.66 -1.96
N ARG A 74 0.69 -11.01 -1.81
CA ARG A 74 -0.15 -10.49 -0.74
C ARG A 74 -1.02 -11.61 -0.19
N GLN A 75 -1.32 -11.52 1.09
CA GLN A 75 -2.27 -12.39 1.76
C GLN A 75 -3.17 -11.54 2.66
N ARG A 76 -4.46 -11.55 2.35
CA ARG A 76 -5.47 -10.87 3.18
C ARG A 76 -5.71 -11.73 4.41
N GLN A 77 -5.64 -11.11 5.58
CA GLN A 77 -6.04 -11.68 6.86
C GLN A 77 -7.21 -10.86 7.40
N ASP A 78 -7.82 -11.30 8.50
CA ASP A 78 -9.03 -10.64 9.00
C ASP A 78 -8.81 -9.17 9.38
N LEU A 79 -7.69 -8.87 10.05
CA LEU A 79 -7.37 -7.54 10.57
C LEU A 79 -6.06 -6.97 10.03
N ARG A 80 -5.53 -7.53 8.93
CA ARG A 80 -4.29 -7.06 8.31
C ARG A 80 -4.13 -7.54 6.86
N LEU A 81 -3.21 -6.91 6.16
CA LEU A 81 -2.64 -7.41 4.91
C LEU A 81 -1.19 -7.82 5.17
N ASP A 82 -0.85 -9.06 4.83
CA ASP A 82 0.54 -9.50 4.80
C ASP A 82 1.06 -9.31 3.36
N ILE A 83 2.04 -8.43 3.19
CA ILE A 83 2.75 -8.20 1.92
C ILE A 83 4.05 -9.00 2.00
N SER A 84 4.36 -9.80 0.99
CA SER A 84 5.59 -10.58 0.99
C SER A 84 6.38 -10.43 -0.30
N LEU A 85 7.70 -10.43 -0.16
CA LEU A 85 8.65 -10.41 -1.26
C LEU A 85 9.86 -11.24 -0.81
N ASP A 86 10.19 -12.27 -1.60
CA ASP A 86 11.18 -13.28 -1.26
C ASP A 86 10.92 -13.89 0.13
N ARG A 87 11.84 -13.71 1.08
CA ARG A 87 11.74 -14.22 2.47
C ARG A 87 11.19 -13.18 3.46
N LYS A 88 10.86 -11.98 3.00
CA LYS A 88 10.39 -10.88 3.87
C LYS A 88 8.87 -10.78 3.84
N VAL A 89 8.30 -10.45 5.00
CA VAL A 89 6.88 -10.21 5.18
C VAL A 89 6.69 -8.91 5.95
N TRP A 90 5.95 -7.98 5.38
CA TRP A 90 5.49 -6.76 6.02
C TRP A 90 4.01 -6.90 6.34
N ARG A 91 3.64 -6.63 7.59
CA ARG A 91 2.27 -6.77 8.07
C ARG A 91 1.68 -5.38 8.20
N VAL A 92 0.64 -5.09 7.42
CA VAL A 92 -0.05 -3.81 7.43
C VAL A 92 -1.37 -4.00 8.17
N PRO A 93 -1.50 -3.52 9.41
CA PRO A 93 -2.76 -3.61 10.16
C PRO A 93 -3.88 -2.95 9.37
N SER A 94 -5.07 -3.55 9.43
CA SER A 94 -6.25 -2.86 8.93
C SER A 94 -6.49 -1.62 9.76
N ARG A 95 -6.96 -0.55 9.14
CA ARG A 95 -7.55 0.55 9.90
C ARG A 95 -8.78 -0.03 10.61
N LEU A 96 -8.63 -0.40 11.88
CA LEU A 96 -9.76 -0.45 12.78
C LEU A 96 -10.31 0.97 12.69
N ARG A 97 -11.54 1.12 12.17
CA ARG A 97 -12.28 2.33 12.49
C ARG A 97 -12.16 2.42 14.01
N GLN A 98 -11.39 3.39 14.50
CA GLN A 98 -11.74 3.98 15.77
C GLN A 98 -13.22 4.34 15.56
N LEU A 99 -14.10 3.53 16.14
CA LEU A 99 -15.34 4.04 16.69
C LEU A 99 -14.87 5.09 17.68
N ALA A 100 -14.54 6.27 17.16
CA ALA A 100 -14.40 7.45 17.96
C ALA A 100 -15.80 7.62 18.53
N GLY A 101 -15.96 7.20 19.79
CA GLY A 101 -16.99 7.74 20.63
C GLY A 101 -16.87 9.26 20.54
N ALA A 102 -17.92 9.88 20.07
CA ALA A 102 -18.18 11.28 20.26
C ALA A 102 -19.69 11.37 20.47
N HIS A 103 -20.03 11.40 21.77
CA HIS A 103 -21.20 11.98 22.43
C HIS A 103 -22.51 12.13 21.64
#